data_AF-A0A3L7VDY6-F1
#
_entry.id   AF-A0A3L7VDY6-F1
#
_cell.length_a   1.000
_cell.length_b   1.000
_cell.length_c   1.000
_cell.angle_alpha   90.00
_cell.angle_beta   90.00
_cell.angle_gamma   90.00
#
_symmetry.space_group_name_H-M   'P 1'
#
loop_
_entity.id
_entity.type
_entity.pdbx_description
1 polymer ?
#
loop_
_entity_poly.entity_id
_entity_poly.type
_entity_poly.pdbx_seq_one_letter_code
_entity_poly.pdbx_strand_id
1 'polypeptide(L)'
;MGILWILGGVLFAEAPDPAFGKFHLADPEAAKRGQVALTSRAFTPASFTTDSLATVWRSWTKTKPLDPIGAARERFGLHEAPYPNGDLPMGLRKGTFALGIQGLALDCMVCHGGSILGKSMVGLGNSSLDLQSLFEELPGAGVRRFPTPFHFSRTRGTNEAVATSVYLLALRNPDLSFQLTKADPKLVDTLCGDVPAWWLMKKKATLYATGEGDARASRGIMQFSLHPLNQRSFFEKEESTFKDILHYLYSIEAPKYPFSVDQSLAGRGEGIFRNQCAKCHGTYGSNP
;
A
#
# COMPACT_ATOMS: atom_id res chain seq x y z
N MET A 1 18.28 59.49 -16.63
CA MET A 1 17.18 58.76 -15.96
C MET A 1 16.52 57.86 -17.00
N GLY A 2 16.95 56.60 -17.09
CA GLY A 2 16.33 55.60 -17.97
C GLY A 2 15.39 54.74 -17.16
N ILE A 3 14.10 54.76 -17.49
CA ILE A 3 13.08 53.93 -16.86
C ILE A 3 13.16 52.55 -17.51
N LEU A 4 13.67 51.57 -16.75
CA LEU A 4 13.71 50.17 -17.12
C LEU A 4 12.32 49.57 -16.85
N TRP A 5 11.58 49.26 -17.91
CA TRP A 5 10.31 48.53 -17.80
C TRP A 5 10.62 47.06 -17.49
N ILE A 6 10.41 46.65 -16.24
CA ILE A 6 10.35 45.24 -15.87
C ILE A 6 8.98 44.73 -16.32
N LEU A 7 8.92 44.09 -17.49
CA LEU A 7 7.77 43.29 -17.89
C LEU A 7 7.66 42.11 -16.92
N GLY A 8 6.70 42.21 -16.00
CA GLY A 8 6.30 41.12 -15.13
C GLY A 8 5.80 39.95 -15.98
N GLY A 9 6.56 38.85 -15.97
CA GLY A 9 6.10 37.58 -16.52
C GLY A 9 4.91 37.10 -15.70
N VAL A 10 3.72 37.19 -16.29
CA VAL A 10 2.54 36.47 -15.81
C VAL A 10 2.87 34.98 -15.98
N LEU A 11 3.11 34.30 -14.85
CA LEU A 11 3.09 32.84 -14.80
C LEU A 11 1.67 32.41 -15.18
N PHE A 12 1.46 32.11 -16.46
CA PHE A 12 0.28 31.38 -16.87
C PHE A 12 0.36 30.01 -16.19
N ALA A 13 -0.55 29.76 -15.25
CA ALA A 13 -0.80 28.40 -14.82
C ALA A 13 -1.18 27.62 -16.08
N GLU A 14 -0.37 26.61 -16.43
CA GLU A 14 -0.71 25.70 -17.52
C GLU A 14 -2.12 25.16 -17.28
N ALA A 15 -2.93 25.10 -18.35
CA ALA A 15 -4.25 24.51 -18.26
C ALA A 15 -4.11 23.07 -17.73
N PRO A 16 -4.99 22.63 -16.80
CA PRO A 16 -4.91 21.29 -16.24
C PRO A 16 -4.93 20.26 -17.37
N ASP A 17 -4.06 19.26 -17.26
CA ASP A 17 -3.93 18.18 -18.22
C ASP A 17 -5.32 17.60 -18.54
N PRO A 18 -5.76 17.58 -19.81
CA PRO A 18 -7.09 17.12 -20.18
C PRO A 18 -7.31 15.63 -19.92
N ALA A 19 -6.27 14.86 -19.56
CA ALA A 19 -6.37 13.48 -19.10
C ALA A 19 -6.56 13.36 -17.57
N PHE A 20 -6.39 14.43 -16.80
CA PHE A 20 -6.59 14.41 -15.36
C PHE A 20 -8.04 14.09 -15.01
N GLY A 21 -8.24 13.12 -14.11
CA GLY A 21 -9.57 12.65 -13.71
C GLY A 21 -10.30 11.78 -14.74
N LYS A 22 -9.68 11.44 -15.88
CA LYS A 22 -10.23 10.43 -16.79
C LYS A 22 -10.02 9.02 -16.25
N PHE A 23 -10.83 8.10 -16.78
CA PHE A 23 -10.67 6.67 -16.54
C PHE A 23 -9.30 6.19 -17.04
N HIS A 24 -8.61 5.39 -16.23
CA HIS A 24 -7.32 4.80 -16.61
C HIS A 24 -7.54 3.44 -17.27
N LEU A 25 -7.15 3.35 -18.54
CA LEU A 25 -7.15 2.09 -19.26
C LEU A 25 -5.84 1.34 -18.97
N ALA A 26 -5.95 0.11 -18.47
CA ALA A 26 -4.81 -0.76 -18.29
C ALA A 26 -4.30 -1.25 -19.66
N ASP A 27 -2.98 -1.18 -19.89
CA ASP A 27 -2.35 -2.00 -20.92
C ASP A 27 -2.34 -3.45 -20.41
N PRO A 28 -2.96 -4.41 -21.13
CA PRO A 28 -3.10 -5.78 -20.64
C PRO A 28 -1.76 -6.50 -20.42
N GLU A 29 -0.76 -6.26 -21.26
CA GLU A 29 0.55 -6.91 -21.15
C GLU A 29 1.37 -6.29 -20.00
N ALA A 30 1.30 -4.97 -19.85
CA ALA A 30 1.87 -4.28 -18.69
C ALA A 30 1.21 -4.75 -17.39
N ALA A 31 -0.12 -4.85 -17.36
CA ALA A 31 -0.87 -5.34 -16.21
C ALA A 31 -0.46 -6.78 -15.83
N LYS A 32 -0.24 -7.66 -16.82
CA LYS A 32 0.25 -9.02 -16.57
C LYS A 32 1.65 -9.02 -15.95
N ARG A 33 2.58 -8.22 -16.47
CA ARG A 33 3.94 -8.08 -15.88
C ARG A 33 3.88 -7.49 -14.48
N GLY A 34 3.02 -6.49 -14.27
CA GLY A 34 2.78 -5.84 -12.99
C GLY A 34 2.23 -6.80 -11.94
N GLN A 35 1.25 -7.62 -12.32
CA GLN A 35 0.70 -8.66 -11.44
C GLN A 35 1.79 -9.64 -10.99
N VAL A 36 2.58 -10.15 -11.95
CA VAL A 36 3.69 -11.07 -11.64
C VAL A 36 4.67 -10.39 -10.70
N ALA A 37 5.08 -9.16 -11.00
CA ALA A 37 6.02 -8.43 -10.17
C ALA A 37 5.49 -8.23 -8.73
N LEU A 38 4.24 -7.80 -8.60
CA LEU A 38 3.62 -7.51 -7.31
C LEU A 38 3.42 -8.75 -6.44
N THR A 39 3.10 -9.90 -7.05
CA THR A 39 2.76 -11.15 -6.33
C THR A 39 3.97 -12.06 -6.12
N SER A 40 5.07 -11.87 -6.84
CA SER A 40 6.25 -12.75 -6.75
C SER A 40 7.50 -12.09 -6.16
N ARG A 41 7.55 -10.76 -6.02
CA ARG A 41 8.78 -10.04 -5.62
C ARG A 41 8.58 -9.19 -4.37
N ALA A 42 9.67 -9.03 -3.61
CA ALA A 42 9.78 -8.02 -2.56
C ALA A 42 10.44 -6.77 -3.13
N PHE A 43 9.86 -5.61 -2.83
CA PHE A 43 10.46 -4.30 -3.12
C PHE A 43 11.06 -3.65 -1.86
N THR A 44 10.93 -4.32 -0.72
CA THR A 44 11.55 -3.96 0.55
C THR A 44 12.51 -5.08 0.98
N PRO A 45 13.58 -4.75 1.71
CA PRO A 45 14.42 -5.76 2.37
C PRO A 45 13.66 -6.55 3.43
N ALA A 46 14.22 -7.69 3.84
CA ALA A 46 13.68 -8.44 4.96
C ALA A 46 13.68 -7.61 6.24
N SER A 47 12.60 -7.75 7.02
CA SER A 47 12.41 -7.16 8.34
C SER A 47 12.43 -8.20 9.45
N PHE A 48 12.16 -9.48 9.12
CA PHE A 48 12.04 -10.56 10.09
C PHE A 48 12.87 -11.77 9.67
N THR A 49 13.21 -12.64 10.62
CA THR A 49 13.91 -13.90 10.32
C THR A 49 12.96 -14.89 9.66
N THR A 50 13.49 -15.85 8.90
CA THR A 50 12.68 -16.85 8.18
C THR A 50 11.75 -17.65 9.09
N ASP A 51 12.18 -17.90 10.32
CA ASP A 51 11.47 -18.77 11.28
C ASP A 51 10.53 -18.00 12.20
N SER A 52 10.44 -16.68 12.04
CA SER A 52 9.65 -15.80 12.92
C SER A 52 8.20 -16.26 13.05
N LEU A 53 7.52 -16.56 11.94
CA LEU A 53 6.13 -17.05 11.96
C LEU A 53 5.97 -18.40 12.68
N ALA A 54 6.96 -19.29 12.56
CA ALA A 54 6.91 -20.62 13.17
C ALA A 54 7.26 -20.62 14.68
N THR A 55 7.82 -19.52 15.18
CA THR A 55 8.40 -19.45 16.54
C THR A 55 7.81 -18.35 17.42
N VAL A 56 7.17 -17.34 16.83
CA VAL A 56 6.64 -16.18 17.56
C VAL A 56 5.63 -16.54 18.66
N TRP A 57 4.90 -17.65 18.50
CA TRP A 57 3.95 -18.15 19.51
C TRP A 57 4.57 -18.34 20.91
N ARG A 58 5.89 -18.57 20.98
CA ARG A 58 6.65 -18.68 22.25
C ARG A 58 6.56 -17.41 23.09
N SER A 59 6.25 -16.27 22.47
CA SER A 59 6.02 -15.00 23.16
C SER A 59 4.65 -14.88 23.81
N TRP A 60 3.69 -15.75 23.46
CA TRP A 60 2.28 -15.62 23.85
C TRP A 60 1.81 -16.75 24.76
N THR A 61 2.37 -17.94 24.58
CA THR A 61 1.94 -19.15 25.29
C THR A 61 3.11 -20.10 25.53
N LYS A 62 2.98 -20.93 26.57
CA LYS A 62 3.93 -22.01 26.89
C LYS A 62 3.72 -23.26 26.03
N THR A 63 2.50 -23.46 25.50
CA THR A 63 2.14 -24.66 24.73
C THR A 63 2.21 -24.36 23.25
N LYS A 64 2.98 -25.16 22.50
CA LYS A 64 3.09 -25.01 21.04
C LYS A 64 1.70 -25.23 20.38
N PRO A 65 1.20 -24.26 19.58
CA PRO A 65 -0.01 -24.46 18.79
C PRO A 65 0.14 -25.61 17.79
N LEU A 66 -0.97 -26.28 17.44
CA LEU A 66 -0.98 -27.30 16.39
C LEU A 66 -0.54 -26.72 15.04
N ASP A 67 -1.01 -25.53 14.72
CA ASP A 67 -0.58 -24.72 13.58
C ASP A 67 0.03 -23.39 14.05
N PRO A 68 1.35 -23.33 14.27
CA PRO A 68 2.04 -22.11 14.67
C PRO A 68 1.92 -20.96 13.68
N ILE A 69 1.94 -21.25 12.37
CA ILE A 69 1.88 -20.23 11.32
C ILE A 69 0.45 -19.68 11.23
N GLY A 70 -0.56 -20.54 11.30
CA GLY A 70 -1.96 -20.14 11.38
C GLY A 70 -2.25 -19.29 12.61
N ALA A 71 -1.70 -19.65 13.78
CA ALA A 71 -1.82 -18.84 15.00
C ALA A 71 -1.17 -17.46 14.84
N ALA A 72 -0.01 -17.37 14.18
CA ALA A 72 0.61 -16.09 13.88
C ALA A 72 -0.20 -15.26 12.87
N ARG A 73 -0.74 -15.91 11.84
CA ARG A 73 -1.60 -15.29 10.84
C ARG A 73 -2.85 -14.68 11.49
N GLU A 74 -3.54 -15.44 12.34
CA GLU A 74 -4.70 -14.96 13.10
C GLU A 74 -4.31 -13.80 14.02
N ARG A 75 -3.23 -13.95 14.80
CA ARG A 75 -2.81 -12.90 15.73
C ARG A 75 -2.51 -11.60 15.01
N PHE A 76 -1.82 -11.61 13.88
CA PHE A 76 -1.48 -10.38 13.17
C PHE A 76 -2.55 -9.93 12.17
N GLY A 77 -3.64 -10.68 12.03
CA GLY A 77 -4.70 -10.36 11.07
C GLY A 77 -4.22 -10.43 9.62
N LEU A 78 -3.35 -11.39 9.33
CA LEU A 78 -2.87 -11.70 7.99
C LEU A 78 -3.79 -12.74 7.33
N HIS A 79 -3.65 -12.94 6.02
CA HIS A 79 -4.53 -13.81 5.23
C HIS A 79 -3.73 -14.82 4.43
N GLU A 80 -4.38 -15.88 3.94
CA GLU A 80 -3.76 -16.78 2.95
C GLU A 80 -3.49 -16.05 1.64
N ALA A 81 -2.38 -16.38 0.97
CA ALA A 81 -2.09 -15.81 -0.33
C ALA A 81 -2.95 -16.49 -1.42
N PRO A 82 -3.72 -15.73 -2.23
CA PRO A 82 -4.47 -16.27 -3.37
C PRO A 82 -3.57 -16.52 -4.61
N TYR A 83 -2.25 -16.58 -4.40
CA TYR A 83 -1.21 -16.75 -5.40
C TYR A 83 -0.04 -17.53 -4.78
N PRO A 84 0.87 -18.10 -5.59
CA PRO A 84 2.03 -18.82 -5.07
C PRO A 84 2.90 -17.94 -4.15
N ASN A 85 2.98 -18.30 -2.86
CA ASN A 85 3.77 -17.56 -1.87
C ASN A 85 4.53 -18.45 -0.87
N GLY A 86 4.63 -19.75 -1.16
CA GLY A 86 5.36 -20.74 -0.35
C GLY A 86 4.98 -20.69 1.14
N ASP A 87 3.81 -21.19 1.49
CA ASP A 87 3.21 -21.26 2.85
C ASP A 87 3.17 -19.96 3.68
N LEU A 88 3.73 -18.86 3.16
CA LEU A 88 3.70 -17.56 3.81
C LEU A 88 2.35 -16.89 3.59
N PRO A 89 1.83 -16.21 4.63
CA PRO A 89 0.62 -15.43 4.48
C PRO A 89 0.83 -14.29 3.48
N MET A 90 -0.27 -13.87 2.85
CA MET A 90 -0.34 -12.67 2.04
C MET A 90 0.24 -11.48 2.80
N GLY A 91 1.15 -10.74 2.18
CA GLY A 91 1.83 -9.61 2.81
C GLY A 91 3.23 -9.90 3.32
N LEU A 92 3.60 -11.17 3.49
CA LEU A 92 4.94 -11.60 3.85
C LEU A 92 5.52 -12.49 2.76
N ARG A 93 6.82 -12.33 2.50
CA ARG A 93 7.52 -13.15 1.51
C ARG A 93 8.98 -13.34 1.85
N LYS A 94 9.61 -14.33 1.22
CA LYS A 94 11.06 -14.49 1.27
C LYS A 94 11.73 -13.25 0.68
N GLY A 95 12.71 -12.73 1.40
CA GLY A 95 13.55 -11.61 1.01
C GLY A 95 14.92 -11.73 1.66
N THR A 96 15.68 -10.64 1.64
CA THR A 96 17.02 -10.62 2.21
C THR A 96 17.23 -9.39 3.08
N PHE A 97 17.90 -9.56 4.20
CA PHE A 97 18.52 -8.48 4.96
C PHE A 97 19.75 -7.95 4.20
N ALA A 98 20.44 -6.98 4.81
CA ALA A 98 21.77 -6.57 4.35
C ALA A 98 22.71 -7.79 4.22
N LEU A 99 23.65 -7.72 3.27
CA LEU A 99 24.63 -8.78 2.98
C LEU A 99 24.03 -10.12 2.51
N GLY A 100 22.76 -10.14 2.06
CA GLY A 100 22.15 -11.31 1.43
C GLY A 100 21.62 -12.38 2.38
N ILE A 101 21.61 -12.12 3.70
CA ILE A 101 21.04 -13.02 4.70
C ILE A 101 19.54 -13.18 4.43
N GLN A 102 19.05 -14.41 4.34
CA GLN A 102 17.64 -14.68 4.08
C GLN A 102 16.74 -14.24 5.24
N GLY A 103 15.55 -13.75 4.92
CA GLY A 103 14.54 -13.35 5.89
C GLY A 103 13.17 -13.21 5.27
N LEU A 104 12.24 -12.66 6.03
CA LEU A 104 10.89 -12.30 5.59
C LEU A 104 10.80 -10.80 5.38
N ALA A 105 10.45 -10.39 4.17
CA ALA A 105 10.11 -9.03 3.80
C ALA A 105 8.60 -8.84 3.84
N LEU A 106 8.17 -7.61 4.11
CA LEU A 106 6.79 -7.20 3.88
C LEU A 106 6.65 -6.79 2.41
N ASP A 107 5.51 -7.13 1.82
CA ASP A 107 5.11 -6.57 0.53
C ASP A 107 3.83 -5.73 0.66
N CYS A 108 3.38 -5.16 -0.47
CA CYS A 108 2.21 -4.29 -0.50
C CYS A 108 0.95 -4.96 0.07
N MET A 109 0.85 -6.29 -0.01
CA MET A 109 -0.34 -7.06 0.33
C MET A 109 -0.55 -7.21 1.82
N VAL A 110 0.42 -6.81 2.66
CA VAL A 110 0.22 -6.76 4.10
C VAL A 110 -0.93 -5.82 4.45
N CYS A 111 -0.99 -4.67 3.75
CA CYS A 111 -2.05 -3.69 3.87
C CYS A 111 -3.09 -3.80 2.74
N HIS A 112 -2.67 -4.00 1.50
CA HIS A 112 -3.56 -3.96 0.31
C HIS A 112 -4.11 -5.33 -0.12
N GLY A 113 -3.95 -6.35 0.72
CA GLY A 113 -4.52 -7.68 0.52
C GLY A 113 -5.37 -8.08 1.71
N GLY A 114 -6.66 -8.31 1.49
CA GLY A 114 -7.64 -8.65 2.53
C GLY A 114 -8.37 -9.94 2.22
N SER A 115 -9.22 -10.37 3.15
CA SER A 115 -10.12 -11.50 2.97
C SER A 115 -11.54 -11.12 3.36
N ILE A 116 -12.51 -11.56 2.54
CA ILE A 116 -13.93 -11.44 2.84
C ILE A 116 -14.59 -12.79 2.54
N LEU A 117 -15.41 -13.28 3.48
CA LEU A 117 -16.04 -14.61 3.39
C LEU A 117 -15.02 -15.74 3.14
N GLY A 118 -13.85 -15.65 3.78
CA GLY A 118 -12.77 -16.65 3.66
C GLY A 118 -12.02 -16.61 2.31
N LYS A 119 -12.30 -15.65 1.43
CA LYS A 119 -11.61 -15.49 0.15
C LYS A 119 -10.66 -14.31 0.20
N SER A 120 -9.37 -14.63 0.22
CA SER A 120 -8.30 -13.64 0.08
C SER A 120 -8.28 -13.05 -1.32
N MET A 121 -8.00 -11.76 -1.43
CA MET A 121 -7.89 -11.06 -2.72
C MET A 121 -6.94 -9.88 -2.66
N VAL A 122 -6.28 -9.64 -3.79
CA VAL A 122 -5.46 -8.46 -4.03
C VAL A 122 -6.36 -7.24 -4.25
N GLY A 123 -6.00 -6.11 -3.65
CA GLY A 123 -6.69 -4.83 -3.82
C GLY A 123 -7.88 -4.61 -2.89
N LEU A 124 -8.21 -5.57 -2.02
CA LEU A 124 -9.07 -5.36 -0.86
C LEU A 124 -8.19 -4.95 0.32
N GLY A 125 -8.47 -3.81 0.95
CA GLY A 125 -7.75 -3.39 2.15
C GLY A 125 -7.86 -4.43 3.28
N ASN A 126 -6.74 -4.70 3.96
CA ASN A 126 -6.70 -5.65 5.07
C ASN A 126 -7.30 -5.03 6.34
N SER A 127 -8.59 -5.24 6.56
CA SER A 127 -9.33 -4.71 7.72
C SER A 127 -9.04 -5.44 9.05
N SER A 128 -8.23 -6.50 9.05
CA SER A 128 -7.86 -7.23 10.28
C SER A 128 -6.44 -6.99 10.75
N LEU A 129 -5.59 -6.36 9.92
CA LEU A 129 -4.15 -6.19 10.16
C LEU A 129 -3.86 -5.48 11.48
N ASP A 130 -2.96 -6.05 12.28
CA ASP A 130 -2.38 -5.42 13.46
C ASP A 130 -0.90 -5.11 13.19
N LEU A 131 -0.65 -3.99 12.49
CA LEU A 131 0.68 -3.68 11.96
C LEU A 131 1.68 -3.36 13.08
N GLN A 132 1.24 -2.68 14.14
CA GLN A 132 2.07 -2.39 15.31
C GLN A 132 2.56 -3.70 15.95
N SER A 133 1.63 -4.59 16.31
CA SER A 133 1.98 -5.86 16.95
C SER A 133 2.83 -6.74 16.03
N LEU A 134 2.57 -6.72 14.71
CA LEU A 134 3.39 -7.43 13.74
C LEU A 134 4.86 -7.04 13.86
N PHE A 135 5.18 -5.74 13.90
CA PHE A 135 6.57 -5.28 14.01
C PHE A 135 7.19 -5.50 15.39
N GLU A 136 6.41 -5.31 16.46
CA GLU A 136 6.94 -5.45 17.83
C GLU A 136 7.15 -6.90 18.26
N GLU A 137 6.31 -7.81 17.77
CA GLU A 137 6.27 -9.17 18.27
C GLU A 137 6.83 -10.21 17.33
N LEU A 138 6.64 -10.07 16.00
CA LEU A 138 7.06 -11.08 15.02
C LEU A 138 8.55 -11.46 15.12
N PRO A 139 9.49 -10.57 15.47
CA PRO A 139 10.88 -10.97 15.73
C PRO A 139 11.02 -12.14 16.73
N GLY A 140 10.03 -12.36 17.60
CA GLY A 140 9.91 -13.55 18.43
C GLY A 140 10.50 -13.40 19.84
N ALA A 141 10.29 -14.44 20.65
CA ALA A 141 10.74 -14.47 22.04
C ALA A 141 12.28 -14.46 22.12
N GLY A 142 12.84 -13.63 23.01
CA GLY A 142 14.29 -13.54 23.22
C GLY A 142 15.03 -12.67 22.21
N VAL A 143 14.35 -12.11 21.20
CA VAL A 143 14.92 -11.08 20.33
C VAL A 143 14.74 -9.70 20.98
N ARG A 144 15.81 -8.90 20.98
CA ARG A 144 15.75 -7.52 21.48
C ARG A 144 14.76 -6.73 20.64
N ARG A 145 13.65 -6.33 21.25
CA ARG A 145 12.68 -5.42 20.63
C ARG A 145 13.26 -4.03 20.61
N PHE A 146 13.31 -3.43 19.43
CA PHE A 146 13.52 -2.00 19.30
C PHE A 146 12.14 -1.35 19.19
N PRO A 147 11.89 -0.25 19.92
CA PRO A 147 10.66 0.51 19.72
C PRO A 147 10.57 0.92 18.25
N THR A 148 9.37 0.84 17.69
CA THR A 148 9.13 1.43 16.37
C THR A 148 9.38 2.94 16.45
N PRO A 149 9.84 3.59 15.37
CA PRO A 149 10.16 5.02 15.39
C PRO A 149 8.94 5.92 15.69
N PHE A 150 7.75 5.39 15.48
CA PHE A 150 6.44 5.95 15.81
C PHE A 150 5.42 4.79 15.81
N HIS A 151 4.16 5.01 16.17
CA HIS A 151 3.15 3.97 16.09
C HIS A 151 2.78 3.70 14.63
N PHE A 152 2.83 2.46 14.17
CA PHE A 152 2.42 2.05 12.83
C PHE A 152 0.92 1.85 12.70
N SER A 153 0.23 1.57 13.80
CA SER A 153 -1.23 1.49 13.87
C SER A 153 -1.69 1.59 15.32
N ARG A 154 -2.85 2.20 15.57
CA ARG A 154 -3.50 2.25 16.89
C ARG A 154 -4.63 1.25 17.05
N THR A 155 -5.19 0.79 15.93
CA THR A 155 -6.26 -0.19 15.86
C THR A 155 -6.03 -1.14 14.70
N ARG A 156 -6.70 -2.29 14.72
CA ARG A 156 -6.68 -3.22 13.60
C ARG A 156 -7.35 -2.62 12.37
N GLY A 157 -6.83 -2.99 11.20
CA GLY A 157 -7.40 -2.63 9.91
C GLY A 157 -7.02 -1.23 9.40
N THR A 158 -6.37 -0.43 10.24
CA THR A 158 -5.85 0.89 9.89
C THR A 158 -4.33 0.91 10.01
N ASN A 159 -3.68 1.89 9.40
CA ASN A 159 -2.25 2.10 9.57
C ASN A 159 -1.85 3.57 9.38
N GLU A 160 -0.66 3.89 9.87
CA GLU A 160 0.00 5.19 9.73
C GLU A 160 0.86 5.22 8.45
N ALA A 161 0.28 4.86 7.31
CA ALA A 161 0.98 4.91 6.02
C ALA A 161 1.51 6.32 5.70
N VAL A 162 0.77 7.37 6.07
CA VAL A 162 1.19 8.76 5.85
C VAL A 162 2.41 9.09 6.71
N ALA A 163 2.38 8.80 8.02
CA ALA A 163 3.55 9.02 8.89
C ALA A 163 4.76 8.21 8.41
N THR A 164 4.53 6.98 7.94
CA THR A 164 5.59 6.14 7.35
C THR A 164 6.19 6.76 6.10
N SER A 165 5.37 7.29 5.19
CA SER A 165 5.86 8.02 4.02
C SER A 165 6.69 9.23 4.39
N VAL A 166 6.20 10.05 5.33
CA VAL A 166 6.92 11.25 5.79
C VAL A 166 8.26 10.86 6.41
N TYR A 167 8.27 9.83 7.27
CA TYR A 167 9.49 9.29 7.87
C TYR A 167 10.49 8.82 6.81
N LEU A 168 10.06 8.00 5.85
CA LEU A 168 10.94 7.46 4.81
C LEU A 168 11.46 8.55 3.85
N LEU A 169 10.61 9.52 3.49
CA LEU A 169 11.01 10.67 2.67
C LEU A 169 12.00 11.59 3.40
N ALA A 170 11.88 11.73 4.74
CA ALA A 170 12.80 12.53 5.52
C ALA A 170 14.25 12.00 5.48
N LEU A 171 14.42 10.71 5.18
CA LEU A 171 15.73 10.06 5.02
C LEU A 171 16.37 10.30 3.64
N ARG A 172 15.75 11.10 2.76
CA ARG A 172 16.20 11.31 1.38
C ARG A 172 16.29 12.78 0.97
N ASN A 173 17.24 13.06 0.10
CA ASN A 173 17.29 14.27 -0.72
C ASN A 173 16.40 14.15 -1.97
N PRO A 174 16.11 15.26 -2.68
CA PRO A 174 15.33 15.23 -3.92
C PRO A 174 15.93 14.31 -5.01
N ASP A 175 17.23 14.05 -4.98
CA ASP A 175 17.94 13.15 -5.90
C ASP A 175 17.99 11.68 -5.42
N LEU A 176 17.23 11.35 -4.36
CA LEU A 176 17.16 10.05 -3.69
C LEU A 176 18.46 9.60 -2.99
N SER A 177 19.46 10.48 -2.86
CA SER A 177 20.59 10.23 -1.96
C SER A 177 20.13 10.20 -0.50
N PHE A 178 20.80 9.39 0.31
CA PHE A 178 20.45 9.21 1.72
C PHE A 178 20.91 10.40 2.57
N GLN A 179 20.05 10.86 3.48
CA GLN A 179 20.38 11.92 4.44
C GLN A 179 19.80 11.61 5.82
N LEU A 180 20.67 11.26 6.76
CA LEU A 180 20.28 10.94 8.14
C LEU A 180 20.18 12.17 9.05
N THR A 181 20.71 13.32 8.61
CA THR A 181 20.92 14.52 9.44
C THR A 181 19.79 15.56 9.32
N LYS A 182 18.69 15.23 8.62
CA LYS A 182 17.55 16.15 8.51
C LYS A 182 16.90 16.32 9.89
N ALA A 183 16.43 17.53 10.19
CA ALA A 183 15.68 17.81 11.41
C ALA A 183 14.51 16.83 11.57
N ASP A 184 14.14 16.53 12.82
CA ASP A 184 12.99 15.69 13.16
C ASP A 184 11.79 16.06 12.27
N PRO A 185 11.26 15.12 11.46
CA PRO A 185 10.17 15.40 10.54
C PRO A 185 8.87 15.79 11.24
N LYS A 186 8.81 15.81 12.58
CA LYS A 186 7.63 16.13 13.38
C LYS A 186 6.45 15.25 12.97
N LEU A 187 6.68 13.94 13.03
CA LEU A 187 5.68 12.96 12.62
C LEU A 187 4.40 13.10 13.44
N VAL A 188 3.27 12.97 12.75
CA VAL A 188 1.95 12.82 13.37
C VAL A 188 1.51 11.39 13.11
N ASP A 189 1.47 10.57 14.16
CA ASP A 189 1.11 9.14 14.12
C ASP A 189 -0.28 8.88 14.75
N THR A 190 -1.20 9.82 14.51
CA THR A 190 -2.60 9.77 14.96
C THR A 190 -3.57 9.84 13.78
N LEU A 191 -3.10 9.57 12.55
CA LEU A 191 -3.86 9.66 11.31
C LEU A 191 -4.15 8.27 10.70
N CYS A 192 -4.17 7.23 11.54
CA CYS A 192 -4.51 5.85 11.21
C CYS A 192 -5.64 5.80 10.16
N GLY A 193 -5.26 5.45 8.93
CA GLY A 193 -6.14 5.48 7.77
C GLY A 193 -6.54 4.09 7.33
N ASP A 194 -7.75 4.00 6.79
CA ASP A 194 -8.20 2.81 6.07
C ASP A 194 -7.38 2.61 4.79
N VAL A 195 -7.18 1.35 4.42
CA VAL A 195 -6.48 1.02 3.18
C VAL A 195 -7.47 1.12 2.00
N PRO A 196 -7.22 2.00 1.00
CA PRO A 196 -8.15 2.18 -0.11
C PRO A 196 -8.20 0.94 -1.02
N ALA A 197 -9.39 0.64 -1.53
CA ALA A 197 -9.59 -0.45 -2.46
C ALA A 197 -8.98 -0.15 -3.83
N TRP A 198 -8.05 -0.99 -4.29
CA TRP A 198 -7.32 -0.74 -5.54
C TRP A 198 -8.15 -0.94 -6.79
N TRP A 199 -9.26 -1.69 -6.75
CA TRP A 199 -10.18 -1.77 -7.89
C TRP A 199 -10.82 -0.41 -8.27
N LEU A 200 -10.70 0.61 -7.41
CA LEU A 200 -11.12 1.97 -7.71
C LEU A 200 -10.04 2.78 -8.43
N MET A 201 -8.79 2.31 -8.49
CA MET A 201 -7.65 3.05 -9.06
C MET A 201 -7.93 3.52 -10.48
N LYS A 202 -8.57 2.69 -11.32
CA LYS A 202 -8.96 3.05 -12.68
C LYS A 202 -9.92 4.23 -12.80
N LYS A 203 -10.56 4.65 -11.71
CA LYS A 203 -11.52 5.75 -11.65
C LYS A 203 -11.01 6.95 -10.85
N LYS A 204 -9.81 6.88 -10.26
CA LYS A 204 -9.28 7.91 -9.37
C LYS A 204 -8.38 8.86 -10.14
N ALA A 205 -8.64 10.16 -10.02
CA ALA A 205 -7.75 11.20 -10.52
C ALA A 205 -6.46 11.27 -9.70
N THR A 206 -6.57 10.98 -8.40
CA THR A 206 -5.52 11.18 -7.41
C THR A 206 -5.30 9.95 -6.54
N LEU A 207 -4.07 9.81 -6.03
CA LEU A 207 -3.69 8.90 -4.97
C LEU A 207 -4.00 9.50 -3.59
N TYR A 208 -4.08 8.60 -2.62
CA TYR A 208 -4.18 8.89 -1.18
C TYR A 208 -5.47 9.62 -0.77
N ALA A 209 -5.71 9.67 0.54
CA ALA A 209 -6.98 10.14 1.09
C ALA A 209 -7.20 11.66 0.90
N THR A 210 -6.13 12.45 0.83
CA THR A 210 -6.22 13.91 0.63
C THR A 210 -6.07 14.33 -0.82
N GLY A 211 -5.88 13.38 -1.74
CA GLY A 211 -5.77 13.63 -3.17
C GLY A 211 -4.44 14.28 -3.58
N GLU A 212 -3.40 14.10 -2.78
CA GLU A 212 -2.12 14.82 -2.89
C GLU A 212 -1.19 14.27 -4.00
N GLY A 213 -1.45 13.07 -4.52
CA GLY A 213 -0.66 12.47 -5.59
C GLY A 213 -1.45 12.34 -6.89
N ASP A 214 -0.81 12.52 -8.05
CA ASP A 214 -1.41 12.15 -9.34
C ASP A 214 -1.51 10.62 -9.44
N ALA A 215 -2.70 10.08 -9.73
CA ALA A 215 -2.94 8.64 -9.87
C ALA A 215 -2.05 7.97 -10.95
N ARG A 216 -1.54 8.75 -11.90
CA ARG A 216 -0.68 8.29 -13.01
C ARG A 216 0.80 8.17 -12.63
N ALA A 217 1.19 8.71 -11.49
CA ALA A 217 2.59 8.76 -11.07
C ALA A 217 3.04 7.44 -10.44
N SER A 218 3.79 6.62 -11.20
CA SER A 218 4.36 5.37 -10.68
C SER A 218 5.31 5.58 -9.49
N ARG A 219 5.98 6.74 -9.40
CA ARG A 219 6.85 7.06 -8.26
C ARG A 219 6.09 7.21 -6.93
N GLY A 220 4.82 7.62 -6.96
CA GLY A 220 4.00 7.73 -5.75
C GLY A 220 3.84 6.38 -5.04
N ILE A 221 3.57 5.33 -5.82
CA ILE A 221 3.42 3.96 -5.28
C ILE A 221 4.74 3.28 -4.90
N MET A 222 5.89 3.96 -5.04
CA MET A 222 7.21 3.46 -4.61
C MET A 222 7.59 3.91 -3.18
N GLN A 223 6.73 4.65 -2.47
CA GLN A 223 7.06 5.28 -1.18
C GLN A 223 7.63 4.31 -0.14
N PHE A 224 7.08 3.09 -0.03
CA PHE A 224 7.54 2.09 0.94
C PHE A 224 8.85 1.41 0.53
N SER A 225 9.27 1.58 -0.73
CA SER A 225 10.59 1.17 -1.19
C SER A 225 11.71 2.12 -0.77
N LEU A 226 11.40 3.27 -0.15
CA LEU A 226 12.40 4.24 0.38
C LEU A 226 13.16 3.75 1.62
N HIS A 227 13.07 2.46 1.94
CA HIS A 227 13.87 1.81 2.96
C HIS A 227 15.37 2.18 2.81
N PRO A 228 16.12 2.46 3.89
CA PRO A 228 17.52 2.89 3.82
C PRO A 228 18.46 2.02 2.99
N LEU A 229 18.20 0.71 2.90
CA LEU A 229 19.00 -0.23 2.10
C LEU A 229 18.72 -0.16 0.59
N ASN A 230 17.62 0.47 0.17
CA ASN A 230 17.35 0.71 -1.25
C ASN A 230 18.02 2.03 -1.67
N GLN A 231 19.09 1.91 -2.44
CA GLN A 231 19.82 3.05 -3.00
C GLN A 231 19.10 3.65 -4.20
N ARG A 232 19.53 4.83 -4.67
CA ARG A 232 18.99 5.47 -5.88
C ARG A 232 18.87 4.53 -7.09
N SER A 233 19.88 3.68 -7.30
CA SER A 233 19.90 2.71 -8.41
C SER A 233 18.75 1.69 -8.37
N PHE A 234 18.20 1.39 -7.18
CA PHE A 234 17.00 0.59 -7.06
C PHE A 234 15.81 1.27 -7.76
N PHE A 235 15.63 2.57 -7.55
CA PHE A 235 14.52 3.32 -8.14
C PHE A 235 14.66 3.46 -9.65
N GLU A 236 15.89 3.74 -10.12
CA GLU A 236 16.20 3.81 -11.55
C GLU A 236 15.90 2.48 -12.26
N LYS A 237 16.19 1.36 -11.60
CA LYS A 237 15.89 0.01 -12.11
C LYS A 237 14.40 -0.33 -12.06
N GLU A 238 13.73 0.01 -10.96
CA GLU A 238 12.39 -0.50 -10.68
C GLU A 238 11.26 0.41 -11.18
N GLU A 239 11.53 1.65 -11.61
CA GLU A 239 10.48 2.57 -12.06
C GLU A 239 9.61 2.00 -13.18
N SER A 240 10.20 1.27 -14.15
CA SER A 240 9.45 0.60 -15.22
C SER A 240 8.58 -0.53 -14.69
N THR A 241 9.08 -1.32 -13.72
CA THR A 241 8.28 -2.34 -13.03
C THR A 241 7.09 -1.70 -12.31
N PHE A 242 7.28 -0.57 -11.63
CA PHE A 242 6.19 0.12 -10.95
C PHE A 242 5.17 0.74 -11.91
N LYS A 243 5.57 1.11 -13.14
CA LYS A 243 4.61 1.47 -14.21
C LYS A 243 3.75 0.27 -14.61
N ASP A 244 4.36 -0.91 -14.78
CA ASP A 244 3.62 -2.15 -15.02
C ASP A 244 2.67 -2.49 -13.85
N ILE A 245 3.14 -2.35 -12.60
CA ILE A 245 2.30 -2.54 -11.40
C ILE A 245 1.12 -1.57 -11.42
N LEU A 246 1.33 -0.30 -11.78
CA LEU A 246 0.25 0.68 -11.85
C LEU A 246 -0.81 0.29 -12.88
N HIS A 247 -0.41 -0.22 -14.05
CA HIS A 247 -1.35 -0.81 -15.02
C HIS A 247 -2.09 -2.03 -14.45
N TYR A 248 -1.43 -2.86 -13.65
CA TYR A 248 -2.12 -3.94 -12.95
C TYR A 248 -3.18 -3.38 -11.99
N LEU A 249 -2.88 -2.34 -11.21
CA LEU A 249 -3.86 -1.72 -10.30
C LEU A 249 -5.08 -1.19 -11.06
N TYR A 250 -4.89 -0.60 -12.24
CA TYR A 250 -6.00 -0.17 -13.10
C TYR A 250 -6.85 -1.33 -13.63
N SER A 251 -6.29 -2.53 -13.70
CA SER A 251 -7.01 -3.71 -14.22
C SER A 251 -7.84 -4.44 -13.15
N ILE A 252 -7.64 -4.14 -11.86
CA ILE A 252 -8.33 -4.87 -10.78
C ILE A 252 -9.83 -4.58 -10.82
N GLU A 253 -10.63 -5.64 -10.77
CA GLU A 253 -12.08 -5.57 -10.67
C GLU A 253 -12.57 -5.86 -9.25
N ALA A 254 -13.64 -5.17 -8.85
CA ALA A 254 -14.30 -5.44 -7.58
C ALA A 254 -15.00 -6.82 -7.63
N PRO A 255 -14.98 -7.61 -6.55
CA PRO A 255 -15.76 -8.84 -6.49
C PRO A 255 -17.26 -8.54 -6.60
N LYS A 256 -18.00 -9.42 -7.28
CA LYS A 256 -19.46 -9.32 -7.31
C LYS A 256 -20.04 -9.62 -5.93
N TYR A 257 -21.08 -8.89 -5.54
CA TYR A 257 -21.84 -9.19 -4.33
C TYR A 257 -22.44 -10.61 -4.46
N PRO A 258 -22.17 -11.54 -3.51
CA PRO A 258 -22.47 -12.96 -3.73
C PRO A 258 -23.89 -13.37 -3.30
N PHE A 259 -24.64 -12.47 -2.66
CA PHE A 259 -26.00 -12.77 -2.19
C PHE A 259 -27.06 -12.19 -3.11
N SER A 260 -28.31 -12.65 -2.94
CA SER A 260 -29.46 -12.09 -3.65
C SER A 260 -29.62 -10.60 -3.36
N VAL A 261 -29.94 -9.83 -4.40
CA VAL A 261 -30.27 -8.41 -4.32
C VAL A 261 -31.73 -8.22 -4.70
N ASP A 262 -32.50 -7.57 -3.83
CA ASP A 262 -33.83 -7.08 -4.16
C ASP A 262 -33.71 -5.95 -5.19
N GLN A 263 -34.05 -6.26 -6.43
CA GLN A 263 -33.91 -5.35 -7.56
C GLN A 263 -34.85 -4.14 -7.46
N SER A 264 -36.03 -4.30 -6.85
CA SER A 264 -36.96 -3.18 -6.67
C SER A 264 -36.41 -2.19 -5.65
N LEU A 265 -35.85 -2.68 -4.55
CA LEU A 265 -35.19 -1.85 -3.55
C LEU A 265 -33.92 -1.20 -4.12
N ALA A 266 -33.09 -1.96 -4.85
CA ALA A 266 -31.88 -1.43 -5.49
C ALA A 266 -32.20 -0.30 -6.48
N GLY A 267 -33.25 -0.45 -7.30
CA GLY A 267 -33.69 0.60 -8.23
C GLY A 267 -34.13 1.89 -7.54
N ARG A 268 -34.83 1.78 -6.39
CA ARG A 268 -35.12 2.97 -5.55
C ARG A 268 -33.84 3.61 -5.00
N GLY A 269 -32.89 2.77 -4.56
CA GLY A 269 -31.58 3.22 -4.07
C GLY A 269 -30.77 3.96 -5.14
N GLU A 270 -30.83 3.53 -6.40
CA GLU A 270 -30.18 4.22 -7.52
C GLU A 270 -30.66 5.67 -7.65
N GLY A 271 -31.98 5.90 -7.59
CA GLY A 271 -32.55 7.25 -7.64
C GLY A 271 -32.05 8.15 -6.52
N ILE A 272 -31.95 7.62 -5.29
CA ILE A 272 -31.41 8.34 -4.14
C ILE A 272 -29.93 8.67 -4.37
N PHE A 273 -29.12 7.69 -4.79
CA PHE A 273 -27.68 7.88 -5.03
C PHE A 273 -27.42 8.98 -6.07
N ARG A 274 -28.13 8.95 -7.20
CA ARG A 274 -27.96 9.95 -8.27
C ARG A 274 -28.29 11.36 -7.79
N ASN A 275 -29.30 11.52 -6.94
CA ASN A 275 -29.76 12.82 -6.48
C ASN A 275 -28.96 13.39 -5.30
N GLN A 276 -28.38 12.52 -4.44
CA GLN A 276 -27.79 12.94 -3.17
C GLN A 276 -26.30 12.65 -3.05
N CYS A 277 -25.79 11.60 -3.70
CA CYS A 277 -24.43 11.09 -3.49
C CYS A 277 -23.50 11.38 -4.67
N ALA A 278 -24.02 11.31 -5.90
CA ALA A 278 -23.22 11.32 -7.13
C ALA A 278 -22.44 12.62 -7.35
N LYS A 279 -22.90 13.76 -6.78
CA LYS A 279 -22.19 15.04 -6.86
C LYS A 279 -20.75 14.97 -6.30
N CYS A 280 -20.51 14.11 -5.31
CA CYS A 280 -19.20 13.95 -4.68
C CYS A 280 -18.54 12.60 -5.02
N HIS A 281 -19.33 11.52 -5.10
CA HIS A 281 -18.80 10.17 -5.32
C HIS A 281 -18.68 9.78 -6.80
N GLY A 282 -19.16 10.63 -7.70
CA GLY A 282 -19.22 10.33 -9.13
C GLY A 282 -20.43 9.46 -9.50
N THR A 283 -20.52 9.10 -10.77
CA THR A 283 -21.54 8.18 -11.29
C THR A 283 -21.00 6.76 -11.47
N TYR A 284 -21.90 5.78 -11.54
CA TYR A 284 -21.51 4.42 -11.91
C TYR A 284 -21.50 4.27 -13.43
N GLY A 285 -20.75 3.29 -13.95
CA GLY A 285 -20.59 3.05 -15.39
C GLY A 285 -19.29 3.62 -15.98
N SER A 286 -19.32 3.91 -17.29
CA SER A 286 -18.17 4.35 -18.10
C SER A 286 -17.77 5.81 -17.91
N ASN A 287 -18.65 6.62 -17.34
CA ASN A 287 -18.37 8.01 -16.95
C ASN A 287 -18.46 8.11 -15.42
N PRO A 288 -17.40 7.74 -14.68
CA PRO A 288 -17.37 7.89 -13.24
C PRO A 288 -17.30 9.34 -12.79
#